data_AF-A0AA95ZGF4-F1
#
_entry.id   AF-A0AA95ZGF4-F1
#
_cell.length_a   1.000
_cell.length_b   1.000
_cell.length_c   1.000
_cell.angle_alpha   90.00
_cell.angle_beta   90.00
_cell.angle_gamma   90.00
#
_symmetry.space_group_name_H-M   'P 1'
#
loop_
_entity.id
_entity.type
_entity.pdbx_description
1 polymer ?
#
loop_
_entity_poly.entity_id
_entity_poly.type
_entity_poly.pdbx_seq_one_letter_code
_entity_poly.pdbx_strand_id
1 'polypeptide(L)'
;MSVLRHAVAAMLLLGSDAALAQTVTAYQSGLRIAQGRGYANAGCYAQVFAKHAVVVERADGRRNWHAASTPAYNAEQRSRCGIDRLADVSSRRAMRATAMRPARPASSAYATGLQVASEYGHGGSRAACFARVFSTYASTSQRRDGRVYYIVEGRSVPVYALELRSSCGISL
;
A
#
# COMPACT_ATOMS: atom_id res chain seq x y z
N MET A 1 -32.83 -58.26 30.31
CA MET A 1 -33.66 -57.71 29.21
C MET A 1 -33.41 -56.21 29.14
N SER A 2 -33.09 -55.72 27.94
CA SER A 2 -32.98 -54.31 27.52
C SER A 2 -34.17 -53.46 28.02
N VAL A 3 -34.16 -52.13 28.14
CA VAL A 3 -33.80 -51.10 27.13
C VAL A 3 -33.58 -49.74 27.84
N LEU A 4 -32.51 -49.01 27.49
CA LEU A 4 -32.37 -47.56 27.71
C LEU A 4 -33.38 -46.79 26.86
N ARG A 5 -34.10 -45.79 27.40
CA ARG A 5 -34.66 -44.72 26.57
C ARG A 5 -34.54 -43.35 27.23
N HIS A 6 -33.88 -42.47 26.47
CA HIS A 6 -33.49 -41.11 26.76
C HIS A 6 -34.62 -40.16 26.37
N ALA A 7 -34.81 -39.06 27.08
CA ALA A 7 -35.42 -37.84 26.52
C ALA A 7 -35.20 -36.64 27.46
N VAL A 8 -34.02 -36.01 27.36
CA VAL A 8 -33.87 -34.58 27.68
C VAL A 8 -33.10 -33.95 26.53
N ALA A 9 -33.82 -33.48 25.52
CA ALA A 9 -33.28 -32.56 24.52
C ALA A 9 -33.85 -31.19 24.86
N ALA A 10 -33.07 -30.44 25.64
CA ALA A 10 -33.31 -29.05 25.96
C ALA A 10 -33.25 -28.20 24.68
N MET A 11 -34.08 -27.16 24.69
CA MET A 11 -34.24 -26.15 23.66
C MET A 11 -32.90 -25.63 23.11
N LEU A 12 -32.76 -25.66 21.78
CA LEU A 12 -31.90 -24.75 21.04
C LEU A 12 -32.76 -23.99 20.02
N LEU A 13 -33.60 -23.09 20.55
CA LEU A 13 -34.01 -21.88 19.85
C LEU A 13 -32.82 -20.91 19.88
N LEU A 14 -31.87 -21.13 18.97
CA LEU A 14 -30.91 -20.12 18.53
C LEU A 14 -31.18 -20.00 17.03
N GLY A 15 -32.07 -19.10 16.61
CA GLY A 15 -31.64 -17.72 16.51
C GLY A 15 -30.57 -17.59 15.42
N SER A 16 -30.84 -18.13 14.22
CA SER A 16 -30.02 -17.84 13.04
C SER A 16 -30.56 -16.60 12.32
N ASP A 17 -30.75 -15.50 13.06
CA ASP A 17 -30.81 -14.15 12.52
C ASP A 17 -29.39 -13.67 12.10
N ALA A 18 -28.61 -14.57 11.48
CA ALA A 18 -27.34 -14.23 10.84
C ALA A 18 -27.54 -13.78 9.38
N ALA A 19 -28.78 -13.49 8.99
CA ALA A 19 -29.09 -12.58 7.89
C ALA A 19 -28.91 -11.11 8.34
N LEU A 20 -27.82 -10.79 9.06
CA LEU A 20 -27.37 -9.40 9.17
C LEU A 20 -26.86 -8.99 7.79
N ALA A 21 -27.83 -8.43 7.06
CA ALA A 21 -27.70 -7.79 5.77
C ALA A 21 -26.42 -6.96 5.72
N GLN A 22 -25.60 -7.21 4.70
CA GLN A 22 -24.70 -6.15 4.23
C GLN A 22 -25.61 -4.98 3.84
N THR A 23 -25.69 -3.97 4.73
CA THR A 23 -26.53 -2.77 4.51
C THR A 23 -26.07 -1.97 3.30
N VAL A 24 -24.84 -2.21 2.83
CA VAL A 24 -24.23 -1.56 1.67
C VAL A 24 -24.24 -2.49 0.46
N THR A 25 -24.91 -2.06 -0.60
CA THR A 25 -24.97 -2.82 -1.86
C THR A 25 -23.66 -2.75 -2.64
N ALA A 26 -23.48 -3.66 -3.60
CA ALA A 26 -22.35 -3.61 -4.53
C ALA A 26 -22.31 -2.27 -5.28
N TYR A 27 -23.47 -1.76 -5.70
CA TYR A 27 -23.60 -0.46 -6.33
C TYR A 27 -23.13 0.67 -5.41
N GLN A 28 -23.62 0.74 -4.17
CA GLN A 28 -23.23 1.78 -3.21
C GLN A 28 -21.72 1.73 -2.89
N SER A 29 -21.16 0.52 -2.81
CA SER A 29 -19.73 0.32 -2.64
C SER A 29 -18.95 0.83 -3.85
N GLY A 30 -19.42 0.51 -5.06
CA GLY A 30 -18.86 1.01 -6.32
C GLY A 30 -18.92 2.53 -6.42
N LEU A 31 -20.04 3.14 -6.03
CA LEU A 31 -20.24 4.59 -6.06
C LEU A 31 -19.26 5.31 -5.13
N ARG A 32 -19.10 4.80 -3.89
CA ARG A 32 -18.13 5.34 -2.94
C ARG A 32 -16.70 5.25 -3.46
N ILE A 33 -16.34 4.13 -4.12
CA ILE A 33 -15.03 3.95 -4.74
C ILE A 33 -14.82 4.98 -5.86
N ALA A 34 -15.80 5.15 -6.75
CA ALA A 34 -15.69 6.09 -7.87
C ALA A 34 -15.58 7.54 -7.41
N GLN A 35 -16.38 7.93 -6.41
CA GLN A 35 -16.33 9.27 -5.81
C GLN A 35 -14.99 9.53 -5.13
N GLY A 36 -14.49 8.57 -4.32
CA GLY A 36 -13.17 8.68 -3.69
C GLY A 36 -12.01 8.73 -4.71
N ARG A 37 -12.24 8.30 -5.95
CA ARG A 37 -11.28 8.40 -7.05
C ARG A 37 -11.46 9.64 -7.92
N GLY A 38 -12.55 10.39 -7.76
CA GLY A 38 -12.85 11.57 -8.56
C GLY A 38 -13.29 11.26 -10.00
N TYR A 39 -13.92 10.10 -10.24
CA TYR A 39 -14.44 9.79 -11.58
C TYR A 39 -15.69 10.64 -11.88
N ALA A 40 -15.69 11.33 -13.02
CA ALA A 40 -16.83 12.15 -13.46
C ALA A 40 -18.13 11.32 -13.61
N ASN A 41 -18.00 10.08 -14.10
CA ASN A 41 -19.13 9.17 -14.32
C ASN A 41 -19.28 8.13 -13.19
N ALA A 42 -19.32 8.59 -11.95
CA ALA A 42 -19.35 7.70 -10.78
C ALA A 42 -20.55 6.74 -10.75
N GLY A 43 -21.72 7.17 -11.24
CA GLY A 43 -22.91 6.33 -11.36
C GLY A 43 -22.73 5.19 -12.37
N CYS A 44 -22.17 5.48 -13.55
CA CYS A 44 -21.86 4.46 -14.57
C CYS A 44 -20.86 3.43 -14.03
N TYR A 45 -19.79 3.91 -13.37
CA TYR A 45 -18.81 3.04 -12.72
C TYR A 45 -19.48 2.09 -11.73
N ALA A 46 -20.39 2.60 -10.90
CA ALA A 46 -21.06 1.82 -9.87
C ALA A 46 -21.96 0.72 -10.44
N GLN A 47 -22.62 0.96 -11.58
CA GLN A 47 -23.41 -0.07 -12.29
C GLN A 47 -22.53 -1.20 -12.83
N VAL A 48 -21.45 -0.85 -13.54
CA VAL A 48 -20.50 -1.83 -14.06
C VAL A 48 -19.79 -2.56 -12.92
N PHE A 49 -19.43 -1.86 -11.84
CA PHE A 49 -18.88 -2.47 -10.64
C PHE A 49 -19.85 -3.50 -10.04
N ALA A 50 -21.13 -3.15 -9.85
CA ALA A 50 -22.12 -4.06 -9.28
C ALA A 50 -22.31 -5.34 -10.11
N LYS A 51 -22.21 -5.25 -11.45
CA LYS A 51 -22.28 -6.40 -12.36
C LYS A 51 -21.13 -7.39 -12.19
N HIS A 52 -19.93 -6.89 -11.87
CA HIS A 52 -18.69 -7.70 -11.79
C HIS A 52 -18.23 -7.95 -10.35
N ALA A 53 -18.95 -7.42 -9.35
CA ALA A 53 -18.56 -7.51 -7.96
C ALA A 53 -18.98 -8.85 -7.35
N VAL A 54 -18.06 -9.42 -6.58
CA VAL A 54 -18.27 -10.58 -5.72
C VAL A 54 -18.07 -10.18 -4.27
N VAL A 55 -18.72 -10.87 -3.35
CA VAL A 55 -18.44 -10.70 -1.91
C VAL A 55 -17.18 -11.47 -1.57
N VAL A 56 -16.21 -10.79 -0.97
CA VAL A 56 -14.96 -11.39 -0.49
C VAL A 56 -14.88 -11.22 1.02
N GLU A 57 -14.58 -12.31 1.71
CA GLU A 57 -14.27 -12.31 3.13
C GLU A 57 -12.80 -11.95 3.34
N ARG A 58 -12.55 -11.02 4.25
CA ARG A 58 -11.21 -10.56 4.61
C ARG A 58 -10.71 -11.33 5.83
N ALA A 59 -9.40 -11.29 6.07
CA ALA A 59 -8.76 -11.97 7.21
C ALA A 59 -9.28 -11.51 8.59
N ASP A 60 -9.93 -10.34 8.67
CA ASP A 60 -10.57 -9.81 9.88
C ASP A 60 -12.03 -10.28 10.05
N GLY A 61 -12.49 -11.25 9.23
CA GLY A 61 -13.86 -11.76 9.22
C GLY A 61 -14.88 -10.83 8.55
N ARG A 62 -14.46 -9.67 8.02
CA ARG A 62 -15.38 -8.72 7.38
C ARG A 62 -15.60 -9.06 5.91
N ARG A 63 -16.86 -9.08 5.50
CA ARG A 63 -17.26 -9.28 4.09
C ARG A 63 -17.39 -7.95 3.35
N ASN A 64 -16.74 -7.81 2.20
CA ASN A 64 -16.80 -6.60 1.37
C ASN A 64 -17.02 -6.93 -0.11
N TRP A 65 -17.60 -5.99 -0.85
CA TRP A 65 -17.72 -6.09 -2.30
C TRP A 65 -16.38 -5.83 -2.99
N HIS A 66 -16.01 -6.74 -3.88
CA HIS A 66 -14.77 -6.65 -4.65
C HIS A 66 -15.03 -7.00 -6.11
N ALA A 67 -14.55 -6.15 -7.02
CA ALA A 67 -14.48 -6.47 -8.45
C ALA A 67 -13.01 -6.57 -8.85
N ALA A 68 -12.58 -7.78 -9.20
CA ALA A 68 -11.24 -8.04 -9.72
C ALA A 68 -11.05 -7.29 -11.05
N SER A 69 -9.83 -6.80 -11.30
CA SER A 69 -9.50 -6.04 -12.51
C SER A 69 -9.36 -6.96 -13.73
N THR A 70 -10.40 -7.72 -14.09
CA THR A 70 -10.41 -8.64 -15.24
C THR A 70 -10.47 -7.87 -16.57
N PRO A 71 -10.03 -8.47 -17.70
CA PRO A 71 -10.12 -7.83 -19.01
C PRO A 71 -11.55 -7.41 -19.38
N ALA A 72 -12.55 -8.27 -19.11
CA ALA A 72 -13.95 -8.00 -19.39
C ALA A 72 -14.48 -6.80 -18.59
N TYR A 73 -14.19 -6.75 -17.29
CA TYR A 73 -14.58 -5.63 -16.44
C TYR A 73 -13.92 -4.32 -16.86
N ASN A 74 -12.60 -4.34 -17.14
CA ASN A 74 -11.87 -3.15 -17.55
C ASN A 74 -12.34 -2.64 -18.94
N ALA A 75 -12.61 -3.55 -19.87
CA ALA A 75 -13.14 -3.21 -21.19
C ALA A 75 -14.53 -2.57 -21.08
N GLU A 76 -15.42 -3.11 -20.25
CA GLU A 76 -16.76 -2.56 -20.04
C GLU A 76 -16.73 -1.19 -19.36
N GLN A 77 -15.82 -0.98 -18.38
CA GLN A 77 -15.63 0.35 -17.77
C GLN A 77 -15.12 1.38 -18.78
N ARG A 78 -14.19 0.99 -19.65
CA ARG A 78 -13.64 1.87 -20.67
C ARG A 78 -14.69 2.20 -21.73
N SER A 79 -15.39 1.20 -22.26
CA SER A 79 -16.34 1.40 -23.36
C SER A 79 -17.62 2.09 -22.93
N ARG A 80 -18.16 1.78 -21.74
CA ARG A 80 -19.44 2.34 -21.27
C ARG A 80 -19.29 3.63 -20.47
N CYS A 81 -18.22 3.75 -19.69
CA CYS A 81 -18.06 4.86 -18.74
C CYS A 81 -16.91 5.81 -19.10
N GLY A 82 -16.10 5.48 -20.11
CA GLY A 82 -14.90 6.24 -20.46
C GLY A 82 -13.78 6.12 -19.41
N ILE A 83 -13.85 5.13 -18.52
CA ILE A 83 -12.92 4.99 -17.39
C ILE A 83 -11.85 3.95 -17.73
N ASP A 84 -10.61 4.41 -17.87
CA ASP A 84 -9.46 3.52 -17.94
C ASP A 84 -8.91 3.21 -16.55
N ARG A 85 -9.42 2.13 -15.95
CA ARG A 85 -9.01 1.71 -14.61
C ARG A 85 -7.54 1.26 -14.54
N LEU A 86 -6.96 0.75 -15.64
CA LEU A 86 -5.55 0.35 -15.65
C LEU A 86 -4.63 1.58 -15.64
N ALA A 87 -4.98 2.61 -16.42
CA ALA A 87 -4.28 3.89 -16.41
C ALA A 87 -4.41 4.63 -15.07
N ASP A 88 -5.59 4.61 -14.42
CA ASP A 88 -5.78 5.20 -13.08
C ASP A 88 -4.97 4.47 -12.00
N VAL A 89 -4.91 3.13 -12.05
CA VAL A 89 -4.09 2.36 -11.10
C VAL A 89 -2.60 2.64 -11.31
N SER A 90 -2.13 2.72 -12.55
CA SER A 90 -0.72 3.02 -12.84
C SER A 90 -0.34 4.45 -12.45
N SER A 91 -1.20 5.44 -12.72
CA SER A 91 -0.97 6.84 -12.33
C SER A 91 -0.92 6.98 -10.82
N ARG A 92 -1.81 6.32 -10.07
CA ARG A 92 -1.80 6.34 -8.61
C ARG A 92 -0.61 5.59 -8.02
N ARG A 93 -0.16 4.50 -8.67
CA ARG A 93 1.07 3.81 -8.26
C ARG A 93 2.29 4.72 -8.47
N ALA A 94 2.35 5.44 -9.60
CA ALA A 94 3.38 6.43 -9.85
C ALA A 94 3.31 7.58 -8.84
N MET A 95 2.11 8.13 -8.57
CA MET A 95 1.89 9.17 -7.57
C MET A 95 2.22 8.72 -6.15
N ARG A 96 1.95 7.46 -5.78
CA ARG A 96 2.38 6.90 -4.49
C ARG A 96 3.89 6.73 -4.43
N ALA A 97 4.54 6.35 -5.53
CA ALA A 97 5.99 6.29 -5.60
C ALA A 97 6.63 7.69 -5.45
N THR A 98 6.00 8.74 -5.99
CA THR A 98 6.47 10.12 -5.83
C THR A 98 6.06 10.78 -4.52
N ALA A 99 4.88 10.47 -3.97
CA ALA A 99 4.42 10.96 -2.66
C ALA A 99 5.10 10.26 -1.47
N MET A 100 5.84 9.18 -1.74
CA MET A 100 6.68 8.48 -0.77
C MET A 100 8.13 8.97 -0.88
N ARG A 101 8.35 10.26 -0.59
CA ARG A 101 9.62 10.80 -0.07
C ARG A 101 9.30 11.90 0.96
N PRO A 102 9.97 11.92 2.13
CA PRO A 102 11.23 11.26 2.41
C PRO A 102 11.00 9.83 2.91
N ALA A 103 11.93 8.96 2.55
CA ALA A 103 12.09 7.68 3.21
C ALA A 103 12.14 7.95 4.71
N ARG A 104 11.27 7.30 5.50
CA ARG A 104 11.66 6.95 6.87
C ARG A 104 13.06 6.36 6.74
N PRO A 105 14.07 6.80 7.52
CA PRO A 105 15.36 6.17 7.45
C PRO A 105 15.11 4.69 7.68
N ALA A 106 15.30 3.87 6.64
CA ALA A 106 15.52 2.46 6.86
C ALA A 106 16.64 2.46 7.90
N SER A 107 16.39 1.95 9.09
CA SER A 107 17.34 2.04 10.21
C SER A 107 18.76 1.61 9.79
N SER A 108 18.82 0.70 8.81
CA SER A 108 20.03 0.27 8.10
C SER A 108 20.71 1.34 7.24
N ALA A 109 19.99 2.20 6.50
CA ALA A 109 20.59 3.28 5.70
C ALA A 109 21.23 4.35 6.60
N TYR A 110 20.55 4.70 7.70
CA TYR A 110 21.13 5.61 8.70
C TYR A 110 22.35 5.00 9.39
N ALA A 111 22.28 3.70 9.76
CA ALA A 111 23.43 2.98 10.32
C ALA A 111 24.61 2.90 9.33
N THR A 112 24.37 2.61 8.05
CA THR A 112 25.39 2.68 7.00
C THR A 112 25.95 4.10 6.88
N GLY A 113 25.10 5.13 6.93
CA GLY A 113 25.54 6.52 6.94
C GLY A 113 26.44 6.85 8.13
N LEU A 114 26.15 6.34 9.34
CA LEU A 114 27.02 6.50 10.50
C LEU A 114 28.37 5.80 10.32
N GLN A 115 28.36 4.59 9.76
CA GLN A 115 29.60 3.85 9.47
C GLN A 115 30.46 4.62 8.46
N VAL A 116 29.88 5.04 7.34
CA VAL A 116 30.57 5.83 6.31
C VAL A 116 31.08 7.15 6.89
N ALA A 117 30.27 7.84 7.70
CA ALA A 117 30.72 9.06 8.38
C ALA A 117 31.96 8.82 9.25
N SER A 118 32.00 7.69 9.97
CA SER A 118 33.15 7.32 10.79
C SER A 118 34.39 6.97 9.96
N GLU A 119 34.22 6.35 8.79
CA GLU A 119 35.31 6.08 7.85
C GLU A 119 35.93 7.38 7.30
N TYR A 120 35.12 8.44 7.14
CA TYR A 120 35.57 9.80 6.81
C TYR A 120 36.06 10.62 8.02
N GLY A 121 36.16 10.01 9.21
CA GLY A 121 36.65 10.67 10.42
C GLY A 121 35.64 11.63 11.08
N HIS A 122 34.35 11.53 10.75
CA HIS A 122 33.31 12.32 11.39
C HIS A 122 32.70 11.56 12.58
N GLY A 123 32.65 12.23 13.73
CA GLY A 123 32.02 11.72 14.96
C GLY A 123 30.89 12.63 15.47
N GLY A 124 30.18 12.16 16.50
CA GLY A 124 29.19 12.95 17.23
C GLY A 124 28.09 13.54 16.36
N SER A 125 27.80 14.82 16.54
CA SER A 125 26.73 15.53 15.82
C SER A 125 26.94 15.58 14.31
N ARG A 126 28.20 15.64 13.85
CA ARG A 126 28.55 15.61 12.42
C ARG A 126 28.23 14.25 11.79
N ALA A 127 28.54 13.15 12.48
CA ALA A 127 28.20 11.81 12.02
C ALA A 127 26.68 11.61 11.94
N ALA A 128 25.94 12.06 12.95
CA ALA A 128 24.48 11.99 12.94
C ALA A 128 23.85 12.84 11.83
N CYS A 129 24.40 14.02 11.55
CA CYS A 129 23.97 14.86 10.43
C CYS A 129 24.25 14.18 9.09
N PHE A 130 25.46 13.67 8.90
CA PHE A 130 25.83 12.91 7.70
C PHE A 130 24.89 11.73 7.47
N ALA A 131 24.65 10.91 8.50
CA ALA A 131 23.80 9.73 8.42
C ALA A 131 22.35 10.06 8.05
N ARG A 132 21.83 11.19 8.55
CA ARG A 132 20.49 11.69 8.20
C ARG A 132 20.42 12.09 6.73
N VAL A 133 21.38 12.88 6.26
CA VAL A 133 21.46 13.30 4.85
C VAL A 133 21.64 12.06 3.96
N PHE A 134 22.60 11.17 4.28
CA PHE A 134 22.80 9.91 3.58
C PHE A 134 21.51 9.09 3.46
N SER A 135 20.79 8.88 4.58
CA SER A 135 19.53 8.11 4.56
C SER A 135 18.41 8.72 3.71
N THR A 136 18.50 10.03 3.41
CA THR A 136 17.52 10.75 2.58
C THR A 136 17.78 10.56 1.08
N TYR A 137 19.05 10.43 0.69
CA TYR A 137 19.47 10.33 -0.72
C TYR A 137 19.90 8.92 -1.13
N ALA A 138 20.21 8.04 -0.19
CA ALA A 138 20.61 6.68 -0.47
C ALA A 138 19.46 5.85 -1.03
N SER A 139 19.75 5.11 -2.08
CA SER A 139 18.90 4.06 -2.65
C SER A 139 19.45 2.68 -2.31
N THR A 140 18.55 1.71 -2.17
CA THR A 140 18.93 0.30 -2.05
C THR A 140 19.43 -0.22 -3.38
N SER A 141 20.61 -0.81 -3.40
CA SER A 141 21.13 -1.59 -4.51
C SER A 141 21.36 -3.04 -4.08
N GLN A 142 21.33 -3.94 -5.04
CA GLN A 142 21.52 -5.38 -4.81
C GLN A 142 22.85 -5.81 -5.41
N ARG A 143 23.70 -6.42 -4.59
CA ARG A 143 24.90 -7.11 -5.08
C ARG A 143 24.50 -8.44 -5.73
N ARG A 144 25.38 -8.98 -6.58
CA ARG A 144 25.21 -10.30 -7.23
C ARG A 144 25.06 -11.45 -6.24
N ASP A 145 25.48 -11.27 -4.99
CA ASP A 145 25.35 -12.22 -3.88
C ASP A 145 24.00 -12.14 -3.14
N GLY A 146 23.07 -11.30 -3.60
CA GLY A 146 21.75 -11.10 -2.99
C GLY A 146 21.75 -10.17 -1.77
N ARG A 147 22.90 -9.61 -1.35
CA ARG A 147 22.96 -8.65 -0.24
C ARG A 147 22.51 -7.27 -0.68
N VAL A 148 21.64 -6.66 0.13
CA VAL A 148 21.19 -5.27 -0.07
C VAL A 148 22.21 -4.33 0.56
N TYR A 149 22.61 -3.30 -0.19
CA TYR A 149 23.49 -2.23 0.29
C TYR A 149 22.91 -0.87 -0.10
N TYR A 150 23.39 0.18 0.56
CA TYR A 150 22.89 1.55 0.37
C TYR A 150 23.94 2.40 -0.31
N ILE A 151 23.53 3.11 -1.36
CA ILE A 151 24.41 3.98 -2.15
C ILE A 151 23.66 5.20 -2.63
N VAL A 152 24.38 6.30 -2.80
CA VAL A 152 23.89 7.52 -3.46
C VAL A 152 24.38 7.48 -4.91
N GLU A 153 23.48 7.25 -5.86
CA GLU A 153 23.84 7.08 -7.28
C GLU A 153 23.39 8.23 -8.17
N GLY A 154 24.13 8.41 -9.28
CA GLY A 154 23.73 9.19 -10.44
C GLY A 154 23.36 10.63 -10.13
N ARG A 155 22.12 11.02 -10.48
CA ARG A 155 21.63 12.40 -10.42
C ARG A 155 21.52 12.96 -9.00
N SER A 156 21.52 12.10 -7.99
CA SER A 156 21.40 12.52 -6.58
C SER A 156 22.73 12.96 -5.98
N VAL A 157 23.87 12.60 -6.59
CA VAL A 157 25.21 12.86 -6.03
C VAL A 157 25.52 14.35 -5.87
N PRO A 158 25.28 15.23 -6.86
CA PRO A 158 25.57 16.66 -6.70
C PRO A 158 24.69 17.32 -5.63
N VAL A 159 23.42 16.92 -5.57
CA VAL A 159 22.46 17.44 -4.58
C VAL A 159 22.81 16.97 -3.17
N TYR A 160 23.20 15.71 -3.03
CA TYR A 160 23.68 15.13 -1.77
C TYR A 160 24.94 15.84 -1.24
N ALA A 161 25.92 16.08 -2.10
CA ALA A 161 27.15 16.79 -1.72
C ALA A 161 26.87 18.25 -1.30
N LEU A 162 25.96 18.93 -2.02
CA LEU A 162 25.52 20.27 -1.66
C LEU A 162 24.84 20.28 -0.28
N GLU A 163 23.92 19.35 -0.05
CA GLU A 163 23.16 19.24 1.21
C GLU A 163 24.09 18.93 2.40
N LEU A 164 25.08 18.05 2.22
CA LEU A 164 26.08 17.79 3.26
C LEU A 164 26.89 19.05 3.61
N ARG A 165 27.25 19.85 2.60
CA ARG A 165 28.01 21.08 2.82
C ARG A 165 27.14 22.14 3.50
N SER A 166 25.91 22.35 3.04
CA SER A 166 25.01 23.38 3.58
C SER A 166 24.49 23.03 4.97
N SER A 167 24.15 21.77 5.21
CA SER A 167 23.41 21.35 6.40
C SER A 167 24.30 20.73 7.47
N CYS A 168 25.42 20.11 7.08
CA CYS A 168 26.35 19.46 8.02
C CYS A 168 27.74 20.12 8.06
N GLY A 169 28.04 21.05 7.16
CA GLY A 169 29.39 21.63 7.03
C GLY A 169 30.44 20.58 6.71
N ILE A 170 30.06 19.55 5.94
CA ILE A 170 30.92 18.44 5.51
C ILE A 170 31.12 18.55 3.99
N SER A 171 32.37 18.47 3.55
CA SER A 171 32.73 18.35 2.14
C SER A 171 33.23 16.94 1.86
N LEU A 172 32.55 16.24 0.95
CA LEU A 172 33.03 15.01 0.33
C LEU A 172 33.91 15.31 -0.88
#